data_AF-A0A7M2T779-F1
#
_entry.id   AF-A0A7M2T779-F1
#
_cell.length_a   1.000
_cell.length_b   1.000
_cell.length_c   1.000
_cell.angle_alpha   90.00
_cell.angle_beta   90.00
_cell.angle_gamma   90.00
#
_symmetry.space_group_name_H-M   'P 1'
#
loop_
_entity.id
_entity.type
_entity.pdbx_description
1 polymer ?
#
loop_
_entity_poly.entity_id
_entity_poly.type
_entity_poly.pdbx_seq_one_letter_code
_entity_poly.pdbx_strand_id
1 'polypeptide(L)'
;MAYTLQAVIADGEALRAVARDLPAARLASIGQDLSLMPMTDVLFDSVADGSGVGALGFRRFPGGFERDLAAWSAGGPVAYVEAEYFGGAGEQRAAVWDGGTVVLGPLHVEEGQPFPPAGSPISQALRRLGAVAAAGQDEFSAVGLGRHRHGAAWIA
;
A
#
# COMPACT_ATOMS: atom_id res chain seq x y z
N MET A 1 -12.68 -17.24 -4.21
CA MET A 1 -12.58 -16.20 -3.16
C MET A 1 -11.58 -15.19 -3.65
N ALA A 2 -12.00 -13.94 -3.83
CA ALA A 2 -11.13 -12.86 -4.28
C ALA A 2 -10.28 -12.34 -3.11
N TYR A 3 -9.02 -11.98 -3.37
CA TYR A 3 -8.22 -11.16 -2.46
C TYR A 3 -8.33 -9.72 -2.91
N THR A 4 -8.62 -8.78 -2.02
CA THR A 4 -8.61 -7.35 -2.35
C THR A 4 -7.91 -6.57 -1.25
N LEU A 5 -6.91 -5.78 -1.64
CA LEU A 5 -6.16 -4.87 -0.79
C LEU A 5 -6.06 -3.53 -1.50
N GLN A 6 -6.43 -2.46 -0.81
CA GLN A 6 -6.03 -1.09 -1.13
C GLN A 6 -5.56 -0.48 0.18
N ALA A 7 -4.31 -0.05 0.26
CA ALA A 7 -3.75 0.39 1.53
C ALA A 7 -2.54 1.31 1.37
N VAL A 8 -2.33 2.14 2.38
CA VAL A 8 -1.05 2.80 2.65
C VAL A 8 -0.22 1.89 3.55
N ILE A 9 1.07 1.72 3.25
CA ILE A 9 2.01 0.96 4.07
C ILE A 9 3.22 1.85 4.36
N ALA A 10 3.63 1.93 5.61
CA ALA A 10 4.84 2.64 6.02
C ALA A 10 5.35 2.06 7.35
N ASP A 11 6.43 2.64 7.86
CA ASP A 11 6.86 2.45 9.25
C ASP A 11 5.68 2.70 10.23
N GLY A 12 5.56 1.83 11.22
CA GLY A 12 4.43 1.85 12.14
C GLY A 12 4.39 3.07 13.04
N GLU A 13 5.52 3.68 13.39
CA GLU A 13 5.54 4.93 14.15
C GLU A 13 5.13 6.13 13.27
N ALA A 14 5.68 6.20 12.05
CA ALA A 14 5.31 7.23 11.08
C ALA A 14 3.80 7.19 10.77
N LEU A 15 3.26 6.00 10.49
CA LEU A 15 1.86 5.81 10.16
C LEU A 15 0.93 6.09 11.37
N ARG A 16 1.37 5.78 12.59
CA ARG A 16 0.65 6.14 13.82
C ARG A 16 0.59 7.64 14.06
N ALA A 17 1.65 8.38 13.72
CA ALA A 17 1.64 9.83 13.85
C ALA A 17 0.58 10.45 12.93
N VAL A 18 0.54 10.02 11.67
CA VAL A 18 -0.47 10.44 10.68
C VAL A 18 -1.89 10.07 11.13
N ALA A 19 -2.09 8.84 11.62
CA ALA A 19 -3.41 8.35 12.03
C ALA A 19 -4.03 9.12 13.21
N ARG A 20 -3.24 9.91 13.98
CA ARG A 20 -3.78 10.77 15.04
C ARG A 20 -4.65 11.90 14.48
N ASP A 21 -4.29 12.41 13.31
CA ASP A 21 -5.01 13.51 12.63
C ASP A 21 -6.09 12.99 11.67
N LEU A 22 -6.19 11.67 11.49
CA LEU A 22 -7.18 11.00 10.66
C LEU A 22 -8.04 10.03 11.48
N PRO A 23 -9.17 10.49 12.07
CA PRO A 23 -10.06 9.63 12.87
C PRO A 23 -10.62 8.42 12.10
N ALA A 24 -10.67 8.49 10.77
CA ALA A 24 -11.10 7.41 9.89
C ALA A 24 -10.01 6.34 9.67
N ALA A 25 -8.75 6.63 9.98
CA ALA A 25 -7.65 5.71 9.81
C ALA A 25 -7.75 4.55 10.82
N ARG A 26 -7.56 3.34 10.33
CA ARG A 26 -7.41 2.13 11.13
C ARG A 26 -6.12 1.45 10.72
N LEU A 27 -5.23 1.23 11.68
CA LEU A 27 -3.91 0.65 11.44
C LEU A 27 -3.89 -0.82 11.85
N ALA A 28 -3.21 -1.65 11.09
CA ALA A 28 -2.83 -2.99 11.54
C ALA A 28 -1.34 -3.23 11.31
N SER A 29 -0.71 -3.94 12.24
CA SER A 29 0.71 -4.29 12.12
C SER A 29 0.87 -5.46 11.14
N ILE A 30 1.78 -5.31 10.20
CA ILE A 30 2.17 -6.37 9.25
C ILE A 30 3.57 -6.95 9.60
N GLY A 31 4.17 -6.53 10.72
CA GLY A 31 5.47 -7.02 11.17
C GLY A 31 6.64 -6.31 10.48
N GLN A 32 7.85 -6.60 10.97
CA GLN A 32 9.08 -5.84 10.64
C GLN A 32 8.89 -4.33 10.86
N ASP A 33 8.18 -3.98 11.94
CA ASP A 33 7.80 -2.62 12.33
C ASP A 33 6.91 -1.86 11.32
N LEU A 34 6.57 -2.47 10.19
CA LEU A 34 5.64 -1.93 9.22
C LEU A 34 4.19 -2.07 9.68
N SER A 35 3.39 -1.09 9.28
CA SER A 35 1.94 -1.09 9.48
C SER A 35 1.24 -0.82 8.15
N LEU A 36 0.04 -1.39 7.99
CA LEU A 36 -0.87 -1.02 6.92
C LEU A 36 -2.04 -0.19 7.44
N MET A 37 -2.48 0.74 6.62
CA MET A 37 -3.72 1.50 6.77
C MET A 37 -4.61 1.20 5.56
N PRO A 38 -5.65 0.37 5.70
CA PRO A 38 -6.56 0.07 4.60
C PRO A 38 -7.33 1.30 4.13
N MET A 39 -7.45 1.46 2.81
CA MET A 39 -8.21 2.53 2.16
C MET A 39 -9.72 2.21 2.16
N THR A 40 -10.35 2.37 3.31
CA THR A 40 -11.80 2.17 3.49
C THR A 40 -12.62 3.27 2.80
N ASP A 41 -13.94 3.10 2.66
CA ASP A 41 -14.83 4.17 2.14
C ASP A 41 -14.77 5.41 3.02
N VAL A 42 -14.82 5.24 4.35
CA VAL A 42 -14.75 6.35 5.30
C VAL A 42 -13.42 7.09 5.22
N LEU A 43 -12.30 6.35 5.07
CA LEU A 43 -10.99 6.99 4.91
C LEU A 43 -10.91 7.73 3.57
N PHE A 44 -11.36 7.09 2.48
CA PHE A 44 -11.37 7.67 1.14
C PHE A 44 -12.12 9.02 1.12
N ASP A 45 -13.32 9.06 1.68
CA ASP A 45 -14.13 10.27 1.74
C ASP A 45 -13.48 11.37 2.61
N SER A 46 -12.70 10.98 3.62
CA SER A 46 -12.04 11.93 4.52
C SER A 46 -10.79 12.60 3.93
N VAL A 47 -10.09 11.92 3.02
CA VAL A 47 -8.82 12.42 2.42
C VAL A 47 -9.00 12.92 0.99
N ALA A 48 -10.14 12.65 0.35
CA ALA A 48 -10.45 13.19 -0.96
C ALA A 48 -10.64 14.71 -0.89
N ASP A 49 -9.93 15.46 -1.73
CA ASP A 49 -10.09 16.92 -1.84
C ASP A 49 -11.25 17.36 -2.76
N GLY A 50 -12.04 16.39 -3.26
CA GLY A 50 -13.11 16.62 -4.23
C GLY A 50 -12.64 16.73 -5.69
N SER A 51 -11.32 16.67 -5.96
CA SER A 51 -10.81 16.49 -7.31
C SER A 51 -11.03 15.05 -7.80
N GLY A 52 -11.01 14.86 -9.13
CA GLY A 52 -11.20 13.53 -9.73
C GLY A 52 -10.15 12.51 -9.29
N VAL A 53 -10.41 11.22 -9.56
CA VAL A 53 -9.51 10.10 -9.24
C VAL A 53 -8.08 10.41 -9.67
N GLY A 54 -7.11 10.21 -8.76
CA GLY A 54 -5.73 10.69 -8.95
C GLY A 54 -5.01 10.07 -10.16
N ALA A 55 -4.04 10.82 -10.69
CA ALA A 55 -3.41 10.61 -12.00
C ALA A 55 -2.49 9.38 -12.13
N LEU A 56 -2.29 8.60 -11.06
CA LEU A 56 -1.30 7.53 -11.00
C LEU A 56 -1.83 6.16 -11.46
N GLY A 57 -3.04 6.12 -12.03
CA GLY A 57 -3.62 4.90 -12.60
C GLY A 57 -4.02 3.87 -11.54
N PHE A 58 -4.15 4.25 -10.27
CA PHE A 58 -4.75 3.42 -9.23
C PHE A 58 -6.27 3.37 -9.34
N ARG A 59 -6.90 2.26 -8.93
CA ARG A 59 -8.37 2.11 -8.97
C ARG A 59 -9.05 2.95 -7.90
N ARG A 60 -8.49 2.99 -6.70
CA ARG A 60 -9.13 3.55 -5.51
C ARG A 60 -8.24 4.61 -4.85
N PHE A 61 -7.79 5.57 -5.64
CA PHE A 61 -6.91 6.63 -5.17
C PHE A 61 -7.64 7.99 -5.10
N PRO A 62 -7.86 8.53 -3.90
CA PRO A 62 -8.58 9.78 -3.73
C PRO A 62 -7.90 10.94 -4.45
N GLY A 63 -8.70 11.87 -4.98
CA GLY A 63 -8.19 13.10 -5.57
C GLY A 63 -7.36 13.89 -4.56
N GLY A 64 -6.20 14.41 -5.00
CA GLY A 64 -5.28 15.18 -4.15
C GLY A 64 -4.45 14.36 -3.16
N PHE A 65 -4.74 13.07 -2.97
CA PHE A 65 -4.10 12.23 -1.95
C PHE A 65 -2.59 12.03 -2.15
N GLU A 66 -2.09 12.20 -3.38
CA GLU A 66 -0.66 12.20 -3.67
C GLU A 66 0.10 13.25 -2.85
N ARG A 67 -0.51 14.41 -2.59
CA ARG A 67 0.12 15.47 -1.78
C ARG A 67 0.22 15.05 -0.31
N ASP A 68 -0.77 14.33 0.19
CA ASP A 68 -0.74 13.82 1.56
C ASP A 68 0.34 12.75 1.70
N LEU A 69 0.42 11.80 0.75
CA LEU A 69 1.47 10.77 0.74
C LEU A 69 2.87 11.39 0.62
N ALA A 70 3.03 12.41 -0.23
CA ALA A 70 4.27 13.17 -0.32
C ALA A 70 4.61 13.86 1.01
N ALA A 71 3.65 14.53 1.66
CA ALA A 71 3.87 15.18 2.95
C ALA A 71 4.23 14.17 4.04
N TRP A 72 3.53 13.04 4.12
CA TRP A 72 3.80 11.98 5.10
C TRP A 72 5.17 11.35 4.89
N SER A 73 5.63 11.28 3.64
CA SER A 73 6.94 10.73 3.31
C SER A 73 8.14 11.54 3.83
N ALA A 74 7.90 12.72 4.40
CA ALA A 74 8.93 13.47 5.14
C ALA A 74 9.37 12.75 6.43
N GLY A 75 8.51 11.89 7.01
CA GLY A 75 8.82 11.08 8.18
C GLY A 75 9.49 9.73 7.88
N GLY A 76 9.72 9.41 6.60
CA GLY A 76 10.20 8.12 6.11
C GLY A 76 9.38 7.63 4.92
N PRO A 77 9.83 6.59 4.20
CA PRO A 77 9.17 6.17 2.98
C PRO A 77 7.75 5.64 3.22
N VAL A 78 6.83 5.98 2.32
CA VAL A 78 5.41 5.60 2.36
C VAL A 78 5.02 4.99 1.03
N ALA A 79 4.37 3.83 1.06
CA ALA A 79 3.85 3.17 -0.14
C ALA A 79 2.32 3.22 -0.19
N TYR A 80 1.77 3.38 -1.38
CA TYR A 80 0.37 3.05 -1.66
C TYR A 80 0.33 1.82 -2.56
N VAL A 81 -0.48 0.83 -2.18
CA VAL A 81 -0.57 -0.46 -2.87
C VAL A 81 -2.00 -0.86 -3.14
N GLU A 82 -2.22 -1.48 -4.29
CA GLU A 82 -3.47 -2.16 -4.63
C GLU A 82 -3.17 -3.58 -5.11
N ALA A 83 -3.97 -4.54 -4.67
CA ALA A 83 -3.94 -5.90 -5.18
C ALA A 83 -5.35 -6.45 -5.29
N GLU A 84 -5.60 -7.16 -6.38
CA GLU A 84 -6.82 -7.94 -6.56
C GLU A 84 -6.44 -9.30 -7.14
N TYR A 85 -6.72 -10.38 -6.41
CA TYR A 85 -6.51 -11.74 -6.92
C TYR A 85 -7.83 -12.49 -7.03
N PHE A 86 -8.03 -13.19 -8.13
CA PHE A 86 -9.09 -14.17 -8.30
C PHE A 86 -8.51 -15.49 -8.82
N GLY A 87 -8.73 -16.58 -8.09
CA GLY A 87 -8.29 -17.91 -8.53
C GLY A 87 -6.76 -18.11 -8.64
N GLY A 88 -5.95 -17.24 -8.03
CA GLY A 88 -4.48 -17.31 -8.04
C GLY A 88 -3.82 -16.43 -9.11
N ALA A 89 -4.59 -15.86 -10.04
CA ALA A 89 -4.16 -14.77 -10.89
C ALA A 89 -4.62 -13.44 -10.27
N GLY A 90 -3.87 -12.38 -10.45
CA GLY A 90 -4.26 -11.09 -9.90
C GLY A 90 -3.44 -9.95 -10.42
N GLU A 91 -4.01 -8.77 -10.28
CA GLU A 91 -3.41 -7.50 -10.65
C GLU A 91 -2.81 -6.85 -9.42
N GLN A 92 -1.67 -6.19 -9.59
CA GLN A 92 -1.05 -5.39 -8.55
C GLN A 92 -0.64 -4.02 -9.07
N ARG A 93 -0.80 -3.01 -8.22
CA ARG A 93 -0.30 -1.66 -8.42
C ARG A 93 0.44 -1.20 -7.16
N ALA A 94 1.52 -0.47 -7.34
CA ALA A 94 2.24 0.10 -6.21
C ALA A 94 3.03 1.35 -6.58
N ALA A 95 3.09 2.32 -5.68
CA ALA A 95 3.97 3.47 -5.76
C ALA A 95 4.54 3.78 -4.37
N VAL A 96 5.74 4.36 -4.34
CA VAL A 96 6.44 4.72 -3.10
C VAL A 96 6.88 6.17 -3.17
N TRP A 97 6.59 6.91 -2.11
CA TRP A 97 7.05 8.25 -1.86
C TRP A 97 8.15 8.23 -0.80
N ASP A 98 9.17 9.04 -0.99
CA ASP A 98 10.23 9.28 -0.02
C ASP A 98 10.69 10.74 -0.16
N GLY A 99 10.76 11.45 0.97
CA GLY A 99 11.16 12.86 1.01
C GLY A 99 10.30 13.80 0.16
N GLY A 100 9.01 13.50 -0.01
CA GLY A 100 8.07 14.30 -0.79
C GLY A 100 8.02 13.98 -2.29
N THR A 101 8.75 12.96 -2.74
CA THR A 101 8.84 12.60 -4.17
C THR A 101 8.52 11.14 -4.41
N VAL A 102 7.96 10.81 -5.58
CA VAL A 102 7.77 9.42 -5.99
C VAL A 102 9.13 8.82 -6.37
N VAL A 103 9.60 7.84 -5.58
CA VAL A 103 10.88 7.15 -5.78
C VAL A 103 10.74 5.75 -6.39
N LEU A 104 9.51 5.24 -6.48
CA LEU A 104 9.15 4.01 -7.19
C LEU A 104 7.72 4.10 -7.72
N GLY A 105 7.52 3.67 -8.97
CA GLY A 105 6.20 3.52 -9.57
C GLY A 105 5.64 4.78 -10.26
N PRO A 106 4.34 4.78 -10.61
CA PRO A 106 3.38 3.70 -10.35
C PRO A 106 3.74 2.44 -11.15
N LEU A 107 4.01 1.36 -10.44
CA LEU A 107 4.18 0.03 -11.02
C LEU A 107 2.81 -0.59 -11.20
N HIS A 108 2.62 -1.32 -12.29
CA HIS A 108 1.39 -2.04 -12.58
C HIS A 108 1.72 -3.36 -13.27
N VAL A 109 1.12 -4.44 -12.79
CA VAL A 109 1.11 -5.75 -13.47
C VAL A 109 -0.33 -6.22 -13.54
N GLU A 110 -0.83 -6.42 -14.77
CA GLU A 110 -2.19 -6.90 -15.04
C GLU A 110 -2.36 -8.38 -14.70
N GLU A 111 -3.61 -8.80 -14.53
CA GLU A 111 -3.96 -10.20 -14.34
C GLU A 111 -3.41 -11.06 -15.50
N GLY A 112 -2.77 -12.18 -15.16
CA GLY A 112 -2.21 -13.13 -16.13
C GLY A 112 -0.84 -12.74 -16.69
N GLN A 113 -0.33 -11.55 -16.39
CA GLN A 113 1.05 -11.19 -16.73
C GLN A 113 2.04 -11.74 -15.69
N PRO A 114 3.22 -12.24 -16.13
CA PRO A 114 4.25 -12.66 -15.21
C PRO A 114 4.83 -11.46 -14.46
N PHE A 115 5.16 -11.65 -13.18
CA PHE A 115 5.89 -10.62 -12.44
C PHE A 115 7.29 -10.40 -13.04
N PRO A 116 7.79 -9.16 -13.04
CA PRO A 116 9.13 -8.87 -13.51
C PRO A 116 10.18 -9.54 -12.59
N PRO A 117 11.43 -9.74 -13.08
CA PRO A 117 12.49 -10.35 -12.28
C PRO A 117 12.77 -9.65 -10.94
N ALA A 118 12.46 -8.35 -10.85
CA ALA A 118 12.60 -7.57 -9.62
C ALA A 118 11.56 -7.91 -8.53
N GLY A 119 10.55 -8.72 -8.84
CA GLY A 119 9.44 -9.11 -7.97
C GLY A 119 8.12 -8.43 -8.32
N SER A 120 7.04 -8.79 -7.62
CA SER A 120 5.73 -8.14 -7.79
C SER A 120 5.77 -6.64 -7.41
N PRO A 121 4.86 -5.79 -7.93
CA PRO A 121 4.78 -4.38 -7.55
C PRO A 121 4.80 -4.14 -6.04
N ILE A 122 4.03 -4.92 -5.27
CA ILE A 122 3.98 -4.77 -3.81
C ILE A 122 5.30 -5.20 -3.15
N SER A 123 5.90 -6.32 -3.57
CA SER A 123 7.18 -6.75 -3.01
C SER A 123 8.31 -5.75 -3.29
N GLN A 124 8.31 -5.12 -4.48
CA GLN A 124 9.24 -4.03 -4.78
C GLN A 124 9.01 -2.80 -3.90
N ALA A 125 7.76 -2.42 -3.64
CA ALA A 125 7.43 -1.32 -2.74
C ALA A 125 7.85 -1.60 -1.30
N LEU A 126 7.53 -2.79 -0.77
CA LEU A 126 7.92 -3.21 0.59
C LEU A 126 9.44 -3.19 0.79
N ARG A 127 10.21 -3.59 -0.22
CA ARG A 127 11.68 -3.51 -0.18
C ARG A 127 12.17 -2.07 0.00
N ARG A 128 11.50 -1.08 -0.62
CA ARG A 128 11.80 0.35 -0.41
C ARG A 128 11.42 0.85 0.97
N LEU A 129 10.42 0.22 1.60
CA LEU A 129 10.06 0.49 3.00
C LEU A 129 10.99 -0.19 4.01
N GLY A 130 11.98 -0.97 3.55
CA GLY A 130 12.94 -1.66 4.41
C GLY A 130 12.56 -3.10 4.76
N ALA A 131 11.54 -3.69 4.13
CA ALA A 131 11.20 -5.09 4.34
C ALA A 131 12.36 -6.01 3.93
N VAL A 132 12.67 -6.99 4.78
CA VAL A 132 13.72 -7.99 4.56
C VAL A 132 13.09 -9.35 4.36
N ALA A 133 13.35 -9.98 3.21
CA ALA A 133 12.91 -11.33 2.92
C ALA A 133 14.05 -12.35 3.09
N ALA A 134 13.73 -13.54 3.59
CA ALA A 134 14.67 -14.66 3.63
C ALA A 134 14.90 -15.26 2.22
N ALA A 135 15.96 -16.04 2.06
CA ALA A 135 16.23 -16.73 0.79
C ALA A 135 15.04 -17.62 0.38
N GLY A 136 14.55 -17.44 -0.85
CA GLY A 136 13.40 -18.18 -1.38
C GLY A 136 12.02 -17.64 -0.97
N GLN A 137 11.97 -16.51 -0.27
CA GLN A 137 10.74 -15.82 0.12
C GLN A 137 10.71 -14.41 -0.50
N ASP A 138 9.52 -13.88 -0.76
CA ASP A 138 9.34 -12.48 -1.17
C ASP A 138 8.92 -11.58 0.00
N GLU A 139 9.07 -10.27 -0.18
CA GLU A 139 8.78 -9.29 0.86
C GLU A 139 7.30 -9.36 1.29
N PHE A 140 6.38 -9.59 0.35
CA PHE A 140 4.94 -9.76 0.64
C PHE A 140 4.69 -10.85 1.68
N SER A 141 5.32 -12.02 1.49
CA SER A 141 5.21 -13.13 2.44
C SER A 141 5.97 -12.84 3.73
N ALA A 142 7.12 -12.16 3.66
CA ALA A 142 7.99 -11.87 4.81
C ALA A 142 7.31 -10.94 5.83
N VAL A 143 6.56 -9.95 5.35
CA VAL A 143 5.72 -9.06 6.18
C VAL A 143 4.32 -9.64 6.41
N GLY A 144 4.12 -10.93 6.16
CA GLY A 144 2.86 -11.59 6.49
C GLY A 144 1.60 -11.03 5.82
N LEU A 145 1.69 -10.31 4.69
CA LEU A 145 0.51 -9.78 3.98
C LEU A 145 -0.42 -10.89 3.46
N GLY A 146 0.08 -12.12 3.38
CA GLY A 146 -0.70 -13.32 3.08
C GLY A 146 -1.58 -13.83 4.24
N ARG A 147 -1.47 -13.29 5.46
CA ARG A 147 -2.22 -13.75 6.65
C ARG A 147 -3.73 -13.54 6.53
N HIS A 148 -4.15 -12.42 5.93
CA HIS A 148 -5.55 -12.10 5.73
C HIS A 148 -5.83 -11.84 4.26
N ARG A 149 -6.85 -12.51 3.73
CA ARG A 149 -7.20 -12.43 2.31
C ARG A 149 -8.03 -11.19 1.93
N HIS A 150 -8.49 -10.40 2.90
CA HIS A 150 -9.33 -9.22 2.67
C HIS A 150 -8.84 -8.06 3.52
N GLY A 151 -8.79 -6.85 2.96
CA GLY A 151 -8.40 -5.63 3.67
C GLY A 151 -9.16 -5.40 4.99
N ALA A 152 -10.47 -5.64 5.01
CA ALA A 152 -11.31 -5.49 6.21
C ALA A 152 -10.93 -6.46 7.35
N ALA A 153 -10.36 -7.64 7.04
CA ALA A 153 -9.97 -8.62 8.03
C ALA A 153 -8.68 -8.24 8.80
N TRP A 154 -7.99 -7.17 8.38
CA TRP A 154 -6.84 -6.61 9.12
C TRP A 154 -7.26 -5.67 10.26
N ILE A 155 -8.47 -5.11 10.19
CA ILE A 155 -8.97 -4.09 11.14
C ILE A 155 -10.14 -4.60 11.99
N ALA A 156 -10.40 -5.92 11.93
CA ALA A 156 -11.46 -6.60 12.65
C ALA A 156 -11.05 -6.97 14.08
#